data_AF-A0A3M1VU49-F1
#
_entry.id   AF-A0A3M1VU49-F1
#
_cell.length_a   1.000
_cell.length_b   1.000
_cell.length_c   1.000
_cell.angle_alpha   90.00
_cell.angle_beta   90.00
_cell.angle_gamma   90.00
#
_symmetry.space_group_name_H-M   'P 1'
#
loop_
_entity.id
_entity.type
_entity.pdbx_description
1 polymer ?
#
loop_
_entity_poly.entity_id
_entity_poly.type
_entity_poly.pdbx_seq_one_letter_code
_entity_poly.pdbx_strand_id
1 'polypeptide(L)'
;MDPERCAGRLIVAALPGPELGPEAIRALEDLGPAGIILFDRNVRSPSQLVELILGVREVCPEPPALAIDLEGGPVNRLAHLDPALARLPAARIQAAWPTERLERVWRG
;
A
#
# COMPACT_ATOMS: atom_id res chain seq x y z
N MET A 1 4.62 -22.39 -18.24
CA MET A 1 4.64 -21.56 -17.03
C MET A 1 4.94 -22.47 -15.86
N ASP A 2 5.85 -22.07 -14.99
CA ASP A 2 6.12 -22.77 -13.73
C ASP A 2 4.90 -22.60 -12.79
N PRO A 3 4.25 -23.69 -12.34
CA PRO A 3 3.07 -23.62 -11.49
C PRO A 3 3.26 -22.81 -10.20
N GLU A 4 4.45 -22.83 -9.61
CA GLU A 4 4.76 -22.06 -8.39
C GLU A 4 4.73 -20.56 -8.67
N ARG A 5 5.32 -20.16 -9.81
CA ARG A 5 5.28 -18.78 -10.32
C ARG A 5 3.85 -18.34 -10.69
N CYS A 6 2.95 -19.27 -11.04
CA CYS A 6 1.53 -18.97 -11.26
C CYS A 6 0.76 -18.67 -9.95
N ALA A 7 1.10 -19.33 -8.84
CA ALA A 7 0.38 -19.16 -7.58
C ALA A 7 0.66 -17.80 -6.91
N GLY A 8 1.91 -17.33 -6.98
CA GLY A 8 2.29 -16.00 -6.48
C GLY A 8 1.50 -14.86 -7.11
N ARG A 9 1.19 -14.98 -8.41
CA ARG A 9 0.37 -14.01 -9.14
C ARG A 9 -1.12 -14.01 -8.76
N LEU A 10 -1.54 -14.80 -7.76
CA LEU A 10 -2.93 -14.84 -7.27
C LEU A 10 -3.09 -14.21 -5.88
N ILE A 11 -2.02 -13.69 -5.28
CA ILE A 11 -2.04 -13.18 -3.90
C ILE A 11 -1.61 -11.70 -3.79
N VAL A 12 -2.09 -11.08 -2.72
CA VAL A 12 -1.62 -9.79 -2.23
C VAL A 12 -0.92 -10.01 -0.90
N ALA A 13 0.39 -9.80 -0.84
CA ALA A 13 1.19 -10.07 0.34
C ALA A 13 1.38 -8.81 1.20
N ALA A 14 1.57 -8.99 2.50
CA ALA A 14 1.89 -7.91 3.43
C ALA A 14 3.38 -7.92 3.75
N LEU A 15 3.96 -6.74 3.99
CA LEU A 15 5.36 -6.62 4.39
C LEU A 15 5.52 -6.67 5.92
N PRO A 16 6.64 -7.22 6.43
CA PRO A 16 6.86 -7.37 7.86
C PRO A 16 7.10 -6.02 8.56
N GLY A 17 7.65 -5.04 7.86
CA GLY A 17 8.01 -3.76 8.43
C GLY A 17 8.26 -2.67 7.39
N PRO A 18 8.83 -1.53 7.80
CA PRO A 18 9.04 -0.37 6.95
C PRO A 18 10.29 -0.47 6.07
N GLU A 19 11.08 -1.52 6.22
CA GLU A 19 12.32 -1.75 5.48
C GLU A 19 12.35 -3.21 5.02
N LEU A 20 13.01 -3.45 3.88
CA LEU A 20 13.21 -4.80 3.38
C LEU A 20 14.46 -5.41 4.01
N GLY A 21 14.25 -6.37 4.92
CA GLY A 21 15.31 -7.24 5.40
C GLY A 21 15.61 -8.38 4.42
N PRO A 22 16.73 -9.11 4.61
CA PRO A 22 17.14 -10.21 3.74
C PRO A 22 16.06 -11.28 3.55
N GLU A 23 15.29 -11.59 4.59
CA GLU A 23 14.22 -12.59 4.54
C GLU A 23 13.03 -12.11 3.69
N ALA A 24 12.68 -10.83 3.80
CA ALA A 24 11.62 -10.23 3.01
C ALA A 24 12.01 -10.17 1.52
N ILE A 25 13.28 -9.84 1.23
CA ILE A 25 13.80 -9.83 -0.14
C ILE A 25 13.67 -11.21 -0.78
N ARG A 26 14.21 -12.26 -0.13
CA ARG A 26 14.12 -13.64 -0.63
C ARG A 26 12.68 -14.08 -0.86
N ALA A 27 11.81 -13.80 0.11
CA ALA A 27 10.39 -14.14 -0.02
C ALA A 27 9.73 -13.44 -1.21
N LEU A 28 10.07 -12.18 -1.51
CA LEU A 28 9.52 -11.44 -2.64
C LEU A 28 10.06 -11.95 -3.99
N GLU A 29 11.34 -12.31 -4.05
CA GLU A 29 11.99 -12.90 -5.23
C GLU A 29 11.36 -14.26 -5.57
N ASP A 30 11.18 -15.11 -4.55
CA ASP A 30 10.61 -16.47 -4.71
C ASP A 30 9.11 -16.42 -5.03
N LEU A 31 8.36 -15.58 -4.33
CA LEU A 31 6.89 -15.55 -4.42
C LEU A 31 6.38 -14.73 -5.59
N GLY A 32 7.00 -13.59 -5.92
CA GLY A 32 6.56 -12.69 -6.98
C GLY A 32 5.07 -12.28 -6.92
N PRO A 33 4.57 -11.74 -5.79
CA PRO A 33 3.14 -11.55 -5.55
C PRO A 33 2.47 -10.57 -6.52
N ALA A 34 1.18 -10.77 -6.82
CA ALA A 34 0.38 -9.85 -7.64
C ALA A 34 0.26 -8.45 -7.05
N GLY A 35 0.22 -8.35 -5.73
CA GLY A 35 0.19 -7.08 -5.05
C GLY A 35 0.89 -7.11 -3.70
N ILE A 36 1.16 -5.91 -3.21
CA ILE A 36 1.59 -5.66 -1.84
C ILE A 36 0.55 -4.76 -1.17
N ILE A 37 0.10 -5.14 0.01
CA ILE A 37 -0.74 -4.31 0.88
C ILE A 37 0.08 -3.77 2.05
N LEU A 38 0.01 -2.45 2.24
CA LEU A 38 0.73 -1.71 3.27
C LEU A 38 -0.17 -1.40 4.47
N PHE A 39 0.41 -1.46 5.65
CA PHE A 39 -0.21 -1.13 6.94
C PHE A 39 0.60 -0.05 7.67
N ASP A 40 0.10 0.41 8.82
CA ASP A 40 0.76 1.44 9.65
C ASP A 40 2.23 1.10 9.95
N ARG A 41 2.53 -0.18 10.21
CA ARG A 41 3.90 -0.66 10.49
C ARG A 41 4.88 -0.45 9.32
N ASN A 42 4.38 -0.24 8.11
CA ASN A 42 5.19 -0.07 6.90
C ASN A 42 5.47 1.42 6.59
N VAL A 43 4.82 2.34 7.29
CA VAL A 43 4.80 3.77 6.94
C VAL A 43 5.32 4.63 8.11
N ARG A 44 6.55 5.11 8.01
CA ARG A 44 7.17 6.04 8.98
C ARG A 44 7.22 7.47 8.46
N SER A 45 7.66 7.65 7.22
CA SER A 45 7.76 8.96 6.55
C SER A 45 7.57 8.82 5.04
N PRO A 46 7.31 9.90 4.30
CA PRO A 46 7.19 9.83 2.84
C PRO A 46 8.47 9.31 2.16
N SER A 47 9.65 9.74 2.61
CA SER A 47 10.93 9.31 2.02
C SER A 47 11.18 7.82 2.25
N GLN A 48 10.99 7.34 3.48
CA GLN A 48 11.13 5.91 3.79
C GLN A 48 10.12 5.06 3.01
N LEU A 49 8.88 5.53 2.86
CA LEU A 49 7.86 4.81 2.10
C LEU A 49 8.25 4.68 0.62
N VAL A 50 8.82 5.73 0.04
CA VAL A 50 9.37 5.69 -1.33
C VAL A 50 10.48 4.66 -1.44
N GLU A 51 11.45 4.64 -0.51
CA GLU A 51 12.53 3.66 -0.49
C GLU A 51 12.00 2.22 -0.39
N LEU A 52 11.03 1.96 0.49
CA LEU A 52 10.39 0.65 0.63
C LEU A 52 9.73 0.20 -0.69
N ILE A 53 8.96 1.09 -1.33
CA ILE A 53 8.26 0.79 -2.58
C ILE A 53 9.24 0.54 -3.73
N LEU A 54 10.31 1.33 -3.83
CA LEU A 54 11.34 1.14 -4.84
C LEU A 54 12.04 -0.20 -4.65
N GLY A 55 12.43 -0.53 -3.42
CA GLY A 55 13.03 -1.83 -3.11
C GLY A 55 12.12 -3.01 -3.47
N VAL A 56 10.82 -2.92 -3.17
CA VAL A 56 9.84 -3.95 -3.56
C VAL A 56 9.80 -4.14 -5.08
N ARG A 57 9.78 -3.05 -5.84
CA ARG A 57 9.74 -3.09 -7.31
C ARG A 57 11.04 -3.59 -7.93
N GLU A 58 12.16 -3.41 -7.26
CA GLU A 58 13.47 -3.89 -7.71
C GLU A 58 13.61 -5.41 -7.52
N VAL A 59 13.13 -5.95 -6.39
CA VAL A 59 13.28 -7.38 -6.06
C VAL A 59 12.19 -8.27 -6.66
N CYS A 60 10.99 -7.74 -6.89
CA CYS A 60 9.90 -8.54 -7.47
C CYS A 60 10.17 -8.79 -8.96
N PRO A 61 10.02 -10.04 -9.45
CA PRO A 61 10.20 -10.37 -10.88
C PRO A 61 9.27 -9.58 -11.82
N GLU A 62 8.10 -9.19 -11.33
CA GLU A 62 7.16 -8.29 -11.99
C GLU A 62 6.68 -7.23 -10.98
N PRO A 63 6.49 -5.96 -11.38
CA PRO A 63 6.03 -4.92 -10.46
C PRO A 63 4.66 -5.27 -9.85
N PRO A 64 4.55 -5.39 -8.51
CA PRO A 64 3.27 -5.68 -7.87
C PRO A 64 2.37 -4.43 -7.87
N ALA A 65 1.05 -4.65 -7.87
CA ALA A 65 0.11 -3.60 -7.49
C ALA A 65 0.37 -3.17 -6.03
N LEU A 66 0.18 -1.90 -5.73
CA LEU A 66 0.33 -1.38 -4.36
C LEU A 66 -1.03 -1.01 -3.80
N ALA A 67 -1.33 -1.50 -2.61
CA ALA A 67 -2.57 -1.25 -1.90
C ALA A 67 -2.29 -0.70 -0.50
N ILE A 68 -3.18 0.17 -0.02
CA ILE A 68 -3.17 0.70 1.34
C ILE A 68 -4.60 1.10 1.70
N ASP A 69 -4.99 0.87 2.96
CA ASP A 69 -6.33 1.26 3.42
C ASP A 69 -6.37 2.76 3.76
N LEU A 70 -6.80 3.57 2.80
CA LEU A 70 -7.00 5.01 2.95
C LEU A 70 -8.49 5.36 2.84
N GLU A 71 -9.28 4.93 3.82
CA GLU A 71 -10.72 5.23 3.85
C GLU A 71 -11.04 6.59 4.51
N GLY A 72 -10.18 7.02 5.44
CA GLY A 72 -10.41 8.17 6.32
C GLY A 72 -10.96 7.79 7.70
N GLY A 73 -10.91 8.73 8.64
CA GLY A 73 -11.27 8.47 10.04
C GLY A 73 -10.39 7.38 10.67
N PRO A 74 -10.96 6.32 11.27
CA PRO A 74 -10.19 5.30 11.99
C PRO A 74 -9.41 4.35 11.07
N VAL A 75 -9.72 4.32 9.76
CA VAL A 75 -9.02 3.50 8.77
C VAL A 75 -8.26 4.45 7.83
N ASN A 76 -7.11 4.91 8.30
CA ASN A 76 -6.26 5.84 7.57
C ASN A 76 -4.80 5.61 7.93
N ARG A 77 -4.08 4.85 7.09
CA ARG A 77 -2.68 4.50 7.33
C ARG A 77 -1.69 5.64 7.08
N LEU A 78 -2.17 6.77 6.58
CA LEU A 78 -1.34 7.92 6.18
C LEU A 78 -1.66 9.18 6.99
N ALA A 79 -2.53 9.08 8.02
CA ALA A 79 -2.98 10.22 8.80
C ALA A 79 -1.83 10.99 9.46
N HIS A 80 -0.76 10.31 9.88
CA HIS A 80 0.42 10.93 10.50
C HIS A 80 1.36 11.61 9.51
N LEU A 81 1.21 11.37 8.20
CA LEU A 81 2.09 11.93 7.19
C LEU A 81 1.64 13.32 6.70
N ASP A 82 0.34 13.58 6.67
CA ASP A 82 -0.22 14.82 6.13
C ASP A 82 -1.45 15.28 6.94
N PRO A 83 -1.46 16.53 7.45
CA PRO A 83 -2.61 17.09 8.15
C PRO A 83 -3.93 17.06 7.36
N ALA A 84 -3.90 17.11 6.03
CA ALA A 84 -5.09 16.98 5.18
C ALA A 84 -5.65 15.56 5.23
N LEU A 85 -4.78 14.54 5.16
CA LEU A 85 -5.18 13.15 5.31
C LEU A 85 -5.71 12.88 6.72
N ALA A 86 -5.07 13.42 7.75
CA ALA A 86 -5.54 13.32 9.14
C ALA A 86 -6.97 13.82 9.34
N ARG A 87 -7.39 14.80 8.52
CA ARG A 87 -8.73 15.43 8.57
C ARG A 87 -9.76 14.75 7.66
N LEU A 88 -9.39 13.74 6.89
CA LEU A 88 -10.36 12.95 6.12
C LEU A 88 -11.34 12.28 7.10
N PRO A 89 -12.65 12.55 7.01
CA PRO A 89 -13.61 11.90 7.89
C PRO A 89 -13.78 10.43 7.50
N ALA A 90 -14.40 9.63 8.35
CA ALA A 90 -14.68 8.22 8.05
C ALA A 90 -15.46 8.06 6.73
N ALA A 91 -15.22 6.98 5.99
CA ALA A 91 -15.85 6.72 4.70
C ALA A 91 -17.38 6.87 4.72
N ARG A 92 -18.06 6.45 5.81
CA ARG A 92 -19.52 6.62 5.97
C ARG A 92 -20.00 8.08 5.86
N ILE A 93 -19.18 9.04 6.27
CA ILE A 93 -19.47 10.47 6.18
C ILE A 93 -19.20 10.96 4.75
N GLN A 94 -18.12 10.47 4.14
CA GLN A 94 -17.77 10.80 2.76
C GLN A 94 -18.82 10.30 1.77
N ALA A 95 -19.41 9.14 2.02
CA ALA A 95 -20.46 8.55 1.20
C ALA A 95 -21.72 9.44 1.07
N ALA A 96 -21.92 10.38 2.00
CA ALA A 96 -23.02 11.34 1.96
C ALA A 96 -22.64 12.67 1.27
N TRP A 97 -21.41 12.82 0.77
CA TRP A 97 -20.98 14.04 0.11
C TRP A 97 -21.57 14.18 -1.30
N PRO A 98 -21.82 15.42 -1.76
CA PRO A 98 -22.07 15.67 -3.17
C PRO A 98 -20.90 15.19 -4.03
N THR A 99 -21.18 14.69 -5.24
CA THR A 99 -20.17 14.17 -6.17
C THR A 99 -19.07 15.18 -6.43
N GLU A 100 -19.40 16.47 -6.54
CA GLU A 100 -18.42 17.55 -6.80
C GLU A 100 -17.39 17.67 -5.67
N ARG A 101 -17.78 17.34 -4.43
CA ARG A 101 -16.87 17.32 -3.29
C ARG A 101 -15.99 16.06 -3.33
N LEU A 102 -16.56 14.90 -3.66
CA LEU A 102 -15.80 13.67 -3.82
C LEU A 102 -14.72 13.83 -4.90
N GLU A 103 -15.05 14.43 -6.03
CA GLU A 103 -14.09 14.68 -7.10
C GLU A 103 -13.00 15.64 -6.68
N ARG A 104 -13.34 16.74 -5.99
CA ARG A 104 -12.34 17.69 -5.50
C ARG A 104 -11.35 17.08 -4.52
N VAL A 105 -11.78 16.11 -3.71
CA VAL A 105 -10.94 15.46 -2.70
C VAL A 105 -10.12 14.33 -3.31
N TRP A 106 -10.70 13.53 -4.20
CA TRP A 106 -10.11 12.25 -4.63
C TRP A 106 -9.65 12.19 -6.09
N ARG A 107 -10.15 13.06 -6.99
CA ARG A 107 -9.73 13.03 -8.40
C ARG A 107 -8.47 13.84 -8.69
N GLY A 108 -8.13 14.82 -7.83
CA GLY A 108 -6.88 15.62 -7.89
C GLY A 108 -6.58 16.19 -9.26
#